data_AF-A0A1J4UH25-F1
#
_entry.id   AF-A0A1J4UH25-F1
#
_cell.length_a   1.000
_cell.length_b   1.000
_cell.length_c   1.000
_cell.angle_alpha   90.00
_cell.angle_beta   90.00
_cell.angle_gamma   90.00
#
_symmetry.space_group_name_H-M   'P 1'
#
loop_
_entity.id
_entity.type
_entity.pdbx_description
1 polymer ?
#
loop_
_entity_poly.entity_id
_entity_poly.type
_entity_poly.pdbx_seq_one_letter_code
_entity_poly.pdbx_strand_id
1 'polypeptide(L)'
;MPGKKILWALMAGMITFDNIYSYIAVVYYGLREANPIPAFFVSITPLYYFASILLSLLFLYLLVKVLCRWGVKGEKTKKEEKQEALEMLAMTCVAIAWGIGITSFNLASFLNGFFPPRMDWRLVSFAGAALALMYALYEGNRLKKRFSWDAK
;
A
#
# COMPACT_ATOMS: atom_id res chain seq x y z
N MET A 1 19.69 -1.88 -1.80
CA MET A 1 19.60 -2.18 -3.24
C MET A 1 18.69 -1.21 -3.97
N PRO A 2 18.89 -0.97 -5.28
CA PRO A 2 18.12 0.01 -6.07
C PRO A 2 16.60 -0.25 -6.07
N GLY A 3 16.18 -1.51 -6.24
CA GLY A 3 14.75 -1.86 -6.35
C GLY A 3 13.91 -1.52 -5.11
N LYS A 4 14.43 -1.78 -3.90
CA LYS A 4 13.73 -1.46 -2.64
C LYS A 4 13.55 0.05 -2.45
N LYS A 5 14.53 0.86 -2.85
CA LYS A 5 14.43 2.32 -2.79
C LYS A 5 13.35 2.83 -3.74
N ILE A 6 13.28 2.27 -4.95
CA ILE A 6 12.25 2.62 -5.95
C ILE A 6 10.85 2.28 -5.43
N LEU A 7 10.66 1.09 -4.84
CA LEU A 7 9.36 0.72 -4.28
C LEU A 7 8.93 1.62 -3.12
N TRP A 8 9.85 2.01 -2.22
CA TRP A 8 9.54 2.98 -1.17
C TRP A 8 9.19 4.36 -1.74
N ALA A 9 9.94 4.82 -2.74
CA ALA A 9 9.66 6.09 -3.41
C ALA A 9 8.29 6.07 -4.11
N LEU A 10 7.94 4.95 -4.76
CA LEU A 10 6.64 4.77 -5.40
C LEU A 10 5.50 4.78 -4.37
N MET A 11 5.63 4.04 -3.26
CA MET A 11 4.65 4.08 -2.17
C MET A 11 4.52 5.47 -1.55
N ALA A 12 5.64 6.16 -1.31
CA ALA A 12 5.64 7.53 -0.81
C ALA A 12 4.92 8.48 -1.78
N GLY A 13 5.18 8.35 -3.08
CA GLY A 13 4.49 9.12 -4.12
C GLY A 13 2.98 8.88 -4.12
N MET A 14 2.55 7.62 -4.11
CA MET A 14 1.13 7.25 -4.09
C MET A 14 0.42 7.77 -2.84
N ILE A 15 0.98 7.53 -1.66
CA ILE A 15 0.39 7.99 -0.38
C ILE A 15 0.34 9.51 -0.32
N THR A 16 1.39 10.18 -0.78
CA THR A 16 1.42 11.65 -0.82
C THR A 16 0.35 12.19 -1.77
N PHE A 17 0.25 11.62 -2.98
CA PHE A 17 -0.79 11.96 -3.93
C PHE A 17 -2.19 11.76 -3.33
N ASP A 18 -2.47 10.59 -2.75
CA ASP A 18 -3.79 10.28 -2.20
C ASP A 18 -4.22 11.23 -1.08
N ASN A 19 -3.28 11.59 -0.19
CA ASN A 19 -3.58 12.52 0.90
C ASN A 19 -3.72 13.96 0.42
N ILE A 20 -2.90 14.42 -0.54
CA ILE A 20 -3.06 15.75 -1.14
C ILE A 20 -4.39 15.82 -1.90
N TYR A 21 -4.71 14.79 -2.69
CA TYR A 21 -5.99 14.69 -3.39
C TYR A 21 -7.15 14.78 -2.40
N SER A 22 -7.11 13.98 -1.31
CA SER A 22 -8.17 13.95 -0.31
C SER A 22 -8.33 15.30 0.41
N TYR A 23 -7.22 15.96 0.75
CA TYR A 23 -7.25 17.33 1.27
C TYR A 23 -7.96 18.28 0.30
N ILE A 24 -7.59 18.26 -0.98
CA ILE A 24 -8.20 19.15 -1.98
C ILE A 24 -9.69 18.83 -2.15
N ALA A 25 -10.03 17.55 -2.28
CA ALA A 25 -11.39 17.06 -2.47
C ALA A 25 -12.32 17.49 -1.33
N VAL A 26 -11.88 17.37 -0.07
CA VAL A 26 -12.69 17.77 1.09
C VAL A 26 -12.77 19.28 1.22
N VAL A 27 -11.63 19.98 1.18
CA VAL A 27 -11.56 21.41 1.50
C VAL A 27 -12.17 22.29 0.40
N TYR A 28 -11.91 21.97 -0.87
CA TYR A 28 -12.31 22.85 -1.98
C TYR A 28 -13.51 22.33 -2.77
N TYR A 29 -13.78 21.03 -2.74
CA TYR A 29 -14.86 20.41 -3.52
C TYR A 29 -15.97 19.80 -2.67
N GLY A 30 -15.88 19.90 -1.33
CA GLY A 30 -16.94 19.46 -0.42
C GLY A 30 -17.21 17.95 -0.43
N LEU A 31 -16.29 17.14 -0.96
CA LEU A 31 -16.39 15.68 -0.90
C LEU A 31 -16.28 15.19 0.55
N ARG A 32 -16.82 14.00 0.79
CA ARG A 32 -16.75 13.34 2.10
C ARG A 32 -15.87 12.11 2.03
N GLU A 33 -15.17 11.88 3.14
CA GLU A 33 -14.37 10.68 3.31
C GLU A 33 -15.23 9.42 3.31
N ALA A 34 -14.83 8.44 2.51
CA ALA A 34 -15.50 7.13 2.45
C ALA A 34 -15.08 6.23 3.62
N ASN A 35 -13.87 6.41 4.15
CA ASN A 35 -13.34 5.63 5.25
C ASN A 35 -13.67 6.30 6.59
N PRO A 36 -14.31 5.58 7.55
CA PRO A 36 -14.75 6.17 8.81
C PRO A 36 -13.60 6.69 9.69
N ILE A 37 -12.40 6.10 9.59
CA ILE A 37 -11.25 6.52 10.41
C ILE A 37 -10.73 7.90 9.96
N PRO A 38 -10.31 8.11 8.69
CA PRO A 38 -9.99 9.44 8.19
C PRO A 38 -11.13 10.44 8.35
N ALA A 39 -12.40 10.02 8.15
CA ALA A 39 -13.56 10.90 8.31
C ALA A 39 -13.62 11.53 9.71
N PHE A 40 -13.35 10.76 10.76
CA PHE A 40 -13.30 11.27 12.13
C PHE A 40 -12.22 12.35 12.29
N PHE A 41 -10.98 12.08 11.89
CA PHE A 41 -9.88 13.03 12.11
C PHE A 41 -9.99 14.29 11.24
N VAL A 42 -10.45 14.14 10.01
CA VAL A 42 -10.63 15.26 9.07
C VAL A 42 -11.76 16.19 9.52
N SER A 43 -12.78 15.66 10.20
CA SER A 43 -13.82 16.49 10.82
C SER A 43 -13.29 17.42 11.92
N ILE A 44 -12.16 17.09 12.54
CA ILE A 44 -11.46 17.94 13.50
C ILE A 44 -10.56 18.93 12.75
N THR A 45 -9.72 18.43 11.84
CA THR A 45 -8.86 19.27 10.99
C THR A 45 -8.50 18.58 9.68
N PRO A 46 -8.74 19.21 8.51
CA PRO A 46 -8.27 18.69 7.23
C PRO A 46 -6.75 18.61 7.13
N LEU A 47 -6.00 19.34 7.96
CA LEU A 47 -4.53 19.23 7.99
C LEU A 47 -4.05 17.84 8.44
N TYR A 48 -4.94 17.01 8.99
CA TYR A 48 -4.68 15.60 9.27
C TYR A 48 -4.10 14.86 8.05
N TYR A 49 -4.50 15.19 6.82
CA TYR A 49 -3.97 14.56 5.61
C TYR A 49 -2.46 14.72 5.43
N PHE A 50 -1.84 15.78 5.95
CA PHE A 50 -0.39 15.93 5.86
C PHE A 50 0.32 15.08 6.92
N ALA A 51 -0.23 15.02 8.13
CA ALA A 51 0.29 14.16 9.19
C ALA A 51 0.13 12.67 8.85
N SER A 52 -0.98 12.29 8.21
CA SER A 52 -1.27 10.91 7.80
C SER A 52 -0.28 10.39 6.77
N ILE A 53 0.37 11.24 5.95
CA ILE A 53 1.44 10.81 5.03
C ILE A 53 2.57 10.15 5.82
N LEU A 54 3.09 10.85 6.83
CA LEU A 54 4.20 10.36 7.65
C LEU A 54 3.78 9.15 8.49
N LEU A 55 2.58 9.19 9.08
CA LEU A 55 2.07 8.09 9.89
C LEU A 55 1.84 6.83 9.05
N SER A 56 1.28 6.95 7.84
CA SER A 56 1.04 5.82 6.94
C SER A 56 2.34 5.20 6.46
N LEU A 57 3.33 6.02 6.09
CA LEU A 57 4.64 5.52 5.68
C LEU A 57 5.38 4.81 6.81
N LEU A 58 5.36 5.40 8.02
CA LEU A 58 5.94 4.77 9.21
C LEU A 58 5.24 3.45 9.54
N PHE A 59 3.91 3.44 9.51
CA PHE A 59 3.11 2.24 9.75
C PHE A 59 3.45 1.13 8.75
N LEU A 60 3.43 1.43 7.45
CA LEU A 60 3.78 0.47 6.40
C LEU A 60 5.23 -0.02 6.53
N TYR A 61 6.16 0.87 6.88
CA TYR A 61 7.54 0.50 7.13
C TYR A 61 7.65 -0.52 8.27
N LEU A 62 7.02 -0.24 9.41
CA LEU A 62 7.00 -1.15 10.55
C LEU A 62 6.29 -2.46 10.23
N LEU A 63 5.15 -2.40 9.53
CA LEU A 63 4.37 -3.57 9.13
C LEU A 63 5.21 -4.51 8.26
N VAL A 64 5.82 -4.00 7.19
CA VAL A 64 6.70 -4.77 6.30
C VAL A 64 7.85 -5.38 7.10
N LYS A 65 8.50 -4.60 7.96
CA LYS A 65 9.63 -5.09 8.78
C LYS A 65 9.23 -6.20 9.74
N VAL A 66 8.09 -6.07 10.43
CA VAL A 66 7.62 -7.07 11.39
C VAL A 66 7.21 -8.36 10.66
N LEU A 67 6.40 -8.27 9.60
CA LEU A 67 5.95 -9.42 8.83
C LEU A 67 7.13 -10.21 8.26
N CYS A 68 8.12 -9.53 7.68
CA CYS A 68 9.26 -10.20 7.06
C CYS A 68 10.21 -10.80 8.09
N ARG A 69 10.40 -10.16 9.25
CA ARG A 69 11.16 -10.73 10.37
C ARG A 69 10.50 -12.00 10.91
N TRP A 70 9.17 -12.02 11.00
CA TRP A 70 8.43 -13.21 11.39
C TRP A 70 8.51 -14.31 10.34
N GLY A 71 8.43 -13.97 9.06
CA GLY A 71 8.53 -14.92 7.95
C GLY A 71 9.87 -15.67 7.86
N VAL A 72 10.96 -15.10 8.40
CA VAL A 72 12.27 -15.77 8.49
C VAL A 72 12.62 -16.25 9.90
N LYS A 73 11.66 -16.24 10.84
CA LYS A 73 11.91 -16.68 12.21
C LYS A 73 12.22 -18.18 12.22
N GLY A 74 13.44 -18.53 12.61
CA GLY A 74 13.92 -19.92 12.63
C GLY A 74 14.86 -20.29 11.47
N GLU A 75 15.03 -19.41 10.49
CA GLU A 75 15.96 -19.60 9.38
C GLU A 75 17.41 -19.30 9.79
N LYS A 76 18.30 -20.26 9.57
CA LYS A 76 19.75 -20.12 9.81
C LYS A 76 20.53 -19.82 8.53
N THR A 77 20.05 -20.31 7.38
CA THR A 77 20.74 -20.21 6.10
C THR A 77 20.19 -19.06 5.27
N LYS A 78 21.06 -18.17 4.78
CA LYS A 78 20.69 -17.03 3.92
C LYS A 78 19.56 -16.16 4.47
N LYS A 79 19.49 -16.02 5.80
CA LYS A 79 18.42 -15.29 6.50
C LYS A 79 18.22 -13.88 5.95
N GLU A 80 19.31 -13.15 5.72
CA GLU A 80 19.28 -11.78 5.20
C GLU A 80 18.72 -11.72 3.76
N GLU A 81 19.17 -12.62 2.88
CA GLU A 81 18.67 -12.70 1.49
C GLU A 81 17.19 -13.08 1.45
N LYS A 82 16.77 -14.06 2.28
CA LYS A 82 15.36 -14.47 2.44
C LYS A 82 14.50 -13.31 2.95
N GLN A 83 14.98 -12.61 3.99
CA GLN A 83 14.26 -11.47 4.56
C GLN A 83 14.13 -10.35 3.53
N GLU A 84 15.19 -10.07 2.76
CA GLU A 84 15.14 -9.06 1.71
C GLU A 84 14.16 -9.40 0.59
N ALA A 85 14.11 -10.67 0.17
CA ALA A 85 13.14 -11.14 -0.82
C ALA A 85 11.69 -11.01 -0.31
N LEU A 86 11.43 -11.35 0.96
CA LEU A 86 10.13 -11.13 1.59
C LEU A 86 9.78 -9.65 1.71
N GLU A 87 10.74 -8.80 2.07
CA GLU A 87 10.51 -7.35 2.14
C GLU A 87 10.12 -6.79 0.77
N MET A 88 10.81 -7.20 -0.30
CA MET A 88 10.43 -6.80 -1.66
C MET A 88 9.05 -7.32 -2.05
N LEU A 89 8.77 -8.61 -1.79
CA LEU A 89 7.46 -9.21 -2.06
C LEU A 89 6.33 -8.45 -1.37
N ALA A 90 6.47 -8.22 -0.05
CA ALA A 90 5.48 -7.51 0.76
C ALA A 90 5.27 -6.08 0.28
N MET A 91 6.35 -5.34 -0.01
CA MET A 91 6.27 -3.98 -0.52
C MET A 91 5.59 -3.92 -1.89
N THR A 92 5.88 -4.87 -2.80
CA THR A 92 5.19 -4.93 -4.09
C THR A 92 3.71 -5.26 -3.93
N CYS A 93 3.35 -6.18 -3.03
CA CYS A 93 1.95 -6.48 -2.73
C CYS A 93 1.22 -5.24 -2.22
N VAL A 94 1.81 -4.49 -1.29
CA VAL A 94 1.25 -3.23 -0.77
C VAL A 94 1.10 -2.22 -1.90
N ALA A 95 2.12 -2.06 -2.75
CA ALA A 95 2.07 -1.13 -3.87
C ALA A 95 0.95 -1.49 -4.87
N ILE A 96 0.75 -2.77 -5.17
CA ILE A 96 -0.35 -3.23 -6.04
C ILE A 96 -1.70 -2.96 -5.36
N ALA A 97 -1.87 -3.40 -4.12
CA ALA A 97 -3.12 -3.25 -3.39
C ALA A 97 -3.53 -1.79 -3.22
N TRP A 98 -2.57 -0.93 -2.83
CA TRP A 98 -2.80 0.49 -2.63
C TRP A 98 -2.97 1.23 -3.96
N GLY A 99 -2.07 1.01 -4.91
CA GLY A 99 -2.07 1.69 -6.20
C GLY A 99 -3.33 1.42 -7.00
N ILE A 100 -3.77 0.15 -7.05
CA ILE A 100 -5.02 -0.21 -7.70
C ILE A 100 -6.19 0.17 -6.81
N GLY A 101 -6.18 -0.22 -5.53
CA GLY A 101 -7.35 -0.12 -4.66
C GLY A 101 -7.75 1.29 -4.23
N ILE A 102 -6.80 2.22 -4.17
CA ILE A 102 -6.99 3.58 -3.65
C ILE A 102 -6.53 4.61 -4.69
N THR A 103 -5.25 4.54 -5.09
CA THR A 103 -4.66 5.59 -5.93
C THR A 103 -5.33 5.72 -7.29
N SER A 104 -5.67 4.59 -7.93
CA SER A 104 -6.36 4.62 -9.22
C SER A 104 -7.73 5.29 -9.15
N PHE A 105 -8.47 5.10 -8.04
CA PHE A 105 -9.78 5.70 -7.82
C PHE A 105 -9.68 7.21 -7.63
N ASN A 106 -8.75 7.65 -6.77
CA ASN A 106 -8.48 9.06 -6.54
C ASN A 106 -7.98 9.75 -7.81
N LEU A 107 -7.10 9.10 -8.57
CA LEU A 107 -6.62 9.59 -9.85
C LEU A 107 -7.74 9.70 -10.88
N ALA A 108 -8.62 8.69 -10.98
CA ALA A 108 -9.77 8.73 -11.89
C ALA A 108 -10.72 9.88 -11.53
N SER A 109 -11.00 10.08 -10.23
CA SER A 109 -11.81 11.20 -9.76
C SER A 109 -11.15 12.55 -10.06
N PHE A 110 -9.84 12.68 -9.80
CA PHE A 110 -9.06 13.88 -10.10
C PHE A 110 -9.11 14.24 -11.59
N LEU A 111 -8.86 13.27 -12.48
CA LEU A 111 -8.92 13.46 -13.93
C LEU A 111 -10.34 13.78 -14.42
N ASN A 112 -11.36 13.37 -13.66
CA ASN A 112 -12.76 13.71 -13.89
C ASN A 112 -13.19 14.99 -13.14
N GLY A 113 -12.26 15.86 -12.75
CA GLY A 113 -12.58 17.15 -12.14
C GLY A 113 -13.17 17.04 -10.72
N PHE A 114 -12.72 16.06 -9.93
CA PHE A 114 -13.20 15.76 -8.58
C PHE A 114 -14.65 15.25 -8.50
N PHE A 115 -15.21 14.81 -9.63
CA PHE A 115 -16.46 14.06 -9.62
C PHE A 115 -16.20 12.58 -9.35
N PRO A 116 -16.92 11.96 -8.38
CA PRO A 116 -16.72 10.56 -8.06
C PRO A 116 -16.95 9.71 -9.33
N PRO A 117 -16.02 8.81 -9.68
CA PRO A 117 -16.19 7.97 -10.85
C PRO A 117 -17.43 7.08 -10.67
N ARG A 118 -18.05 6.67 -11.79
CA ARG A 118 -19.21 5.74 -11.78
C ARG A 118 -18.88 4.32 -11.32
N MET A 119 -17.71 4.12 -10.72
CA MET A 119 -17.20 2.84 -10.27
C MET A 119 -17.32 2.77 -8.75
N ASP A 120 -17.71 1.62 -8.21
CA ASP A 120 -17.72 1.43 -6.76
C ASP A 120 -16.28 1.29 -6.25
N TRP A 121 -15.86 2.18 -5.36
CA TRP A 121 -14.53 2.15 -4.74
C TRP A 121 -14.25 0.81 -4.04
N ARG A 122 -15.28 0.13 -3.52
CA ARG A 122 -15.15 -1.19 -2.88
C ARG A 122 -14.75 -2.26 -3.87
N LEU A 123 -15.27 -2.22 -5.09
CA LEU A 123 -14.89 -3.15 -6.16
C LEU A 123 -13.43 -2.94 -6.58
N VAL A 124 -13.01 -1.67 -6.70
CA VAL A 124 -11.63 -1.32 -7.03
C VAL A 124 -10.66 -1.76 -5.93
N SER A 125 -11.00 -1.49 -4.67
CA SER A 125 -10.26 -1.97 -3.49
C SER A 125 -10.14 -3.49 -3.46
N PHE A 126 -11.24 -4.21 -3.73
CA PHE A 126 -11.24 -5.67 -3.79
C PHE A 126 -10.36 -6.19 -4.93
N ALA A 127 -10.42 -5.57 -6.12
CA ALA A 127 -9.58 -5.93 -7.26
C ALA A 127 -8.09 -5.74 -6.94
N GLY A 128 -7.72 -4.62 -6.29
CA GLY A 128 -6.35 -4.37 -5.82
C GLY A 128 -5.87 -5.44 -4.84
N ALA A 129 -6.70 -5.80 -3.85
CA ALA A 129 -6.38 -6.86 -2.89
C ALA A 129 -6.24 -8.23 -3.55
N ALA A 130 -7.14 -8.58 -4.48
CA ALA A 130 -7.09 -9.84 -5.21
C ALA A 130 -5.83 -9.95 -6.09
N LEU A 131 -5.46 -8.87 -6.79
CA LEU A 131 -4.23 -8.82 -7.60
C LEU A 131 -2.97 -8.94 -6.74
N ALA A 132 -2.94 -8.25 -5.59
CA ALA A 132 -1.84 -8.38 -4.64
C ALA A 132 -1.71 -9.82 -4.10
N LEU A 133 -2.83 -10.49 -3.81
CA LEU A 133 -2.83 -11.88 -3.36
C LEU A 133 -2.34 -12.83 -4.46
N MET A 134 -2.84 -12.68 -5.69
CA MET A 134 -2.37 -13.48 -6.83
C MET A 134 -0.87 -13.31 -7.06
N TYR A 135 -0.37 -12.08 -6.98
CA TYR A 135 1.06 -11.78 -7.05
C TYR A 135 1.84 -12.45 -5.90
N ALA A 136 1.34 -12.34 -4.66
CA ALA A 136 1.96 -12.96 -3.49
C ALA A 136 2.08 -14.48 -3.63
N LEU A 137 1.04 -15.15 -4.15
CA LEU A 137 1.04 -16.59 -4.37
C LEU A 137 2.01 -17.00 -5.48
N TYR A 138 1.98 -16.29 -6.60
CA TYR A 138 2.86 -16.56 -7.74
C TYR A 138 4.34 -16.39 -7.37
N GLU A 139 4.70 -15.22 -6.83
CA GLU A 139 6.07 -14.91 -6.43
C GLU A 139 6.51 -15.69 -5.19
N GLY A 140 5.61 -15.91 -4.23
CA GLY A 140 5.88 -16.75 -3.08
C GLY A 140 6.30 -18.17 -3.49
N ASN A 141 5.61 -18.77 -4.45
CA ASN A 141 5.98 -20.09 -4.99
C ASN A 141 7.34 -20.07 -5.71
N ARG A 142 7.66 -18.99 -6.44
CA ARG A 142 8.97 -18.82 -7.09
C ARG A 142 10.10 -18.67 -6.07
N LEU A 143 9.88 -17.88 -5.03
CA LEU A 143 10.83 -17.70 -3.93
C LEU A 143 11.03 -19.01 -3.15
N LYS A 144 9.97 -19.79 -2.93
CA LYS A 144 10.08 -21.09 -2.29
C LYS A 144 11.03 -22.02 -3.04
N LYS A 145 10.88 -22.12 -4.36
CA LYS A 145 11.78 -22.90 -5.22
C LYS A 145 13.22 -22.39 -5.17
N ARG A 146 13.42 -21.06 -5.22
CA ARG A 146 14.75 -20.43 -5.20
C ARG A 146 15.50 -20.68 -3.88
N PHE A 147 14.79 -20.64 -2.76
CA PHE A 147 15.36 -20.77 -1.43
C PHE A 147 15.21 -22.15 -0.81
N SER A 148 14.65 -23.10 -1.56
CA SER A 148 14.27 -24.43 -1.08
C SER A 148 13.46 -24.35 0.23
N TRP A 149 12.50 -23.42 0.29
CA TRP A 149 11.49 -23.41 1.35
C TRP A 149 10.49 -24.53 1.11
N ASP A 150 10.92 -25.76 1.29
CA ASP A 150 10.03 -26.89 1.45
C ASP A 150 10.46 -27.73 2.65
N ALA A 151 9.45 -27.89 3.53
CA ALA A 151 9.22 -28.75 4.69
C ALA A 151 10.42 -29.35 5.45
N LYS A 152 10.55 -28.93 6.71
CA LYS A 152 10.68 -29.92 7.79
C LYS A 152 9.31 -30.54 8.04
#